data_AF-A0AA91TLC7-F1
#
_entry.id   AF-A0AA91TLC7-F1
#
_cell.length_a   1.000
_cell.length_b   1.000
_cell.length_c   1.000
_cell.angle_alpha   90.00
_cell.angle_beta   90.00
_cell.angle_gamma   90.00
#
_symmetry.space_group_name_H-M   'P 1'
#
loop_
_entity.id
_entity.type
_entity.pdbx_description
1 polymer ?
#
loop_
_entity_poly.entity_id
_entity_poly.type
_entity_poly.pdbx_seq_one_letter_code
_entity_poly.pdbx_strand_id
1 'polypeptide(L)'
;MDTAAFFSQNSKKAVGVVFAEATEKHPAMAVMLNEAHGAFCDSLGLANGTSQDIEAFDGFTNTVAMFNSGDQKTGKGSPIALEMFNFHHHGQSDYIPSVAEQRLLMKSAPHINSIIGKLGGQPIDLSLDTWYWTSTEVKDNPNYQAWLCSSANGGIMETPKTESHKVRAIVKLNYPN
;
A
#
# COMPACT_ATOMS: atom_id res chain seq x y z
N MET A 1 -15.39 15.26 -20.99
CA MET A 1 -13.96 15.38 -21.33
C MET A 1 -13.59 14.10 -22.03
N ASP A 2 -13.07 14.16 -23.26
CA ASP A 2 -12.60 12.94 -23.91
C ASP A 2 -11.32 12.42 -23.25
N THR A 3 -10.99 11.16 -23.50
CA THR A 3 -9.86 10.48 -22.86
C THR A 3 -8.52 11.14 -23.16
N ALA A 4 -8.32 11.66 -24.37
CA ALA A 4 -7.07 12.31 -24.77
C ALA A 4 -6.87 13.62 -24.01
N ALA A 5 -7.93 14.43 -23.89
CA ALA A 5 -7.94 15.67 -23.12
C ALA A 5 -7.70 15.45 -21.62
N PHE A 6 -8.18 14.33 -21.06
CA PHE A 6 -7.93 13.97 -19.66
C PHE A 6 -6.45 13.63 -19.41
N PHE A 7 -5.82 12.87 -20.30
CA PHE A 7 -4.41 12.49 -20.15
C PHE A 7 -3.44 13.65 -20.39
N SER A 8 -3.83 14.66 -21.18
CA SER A 8 -2.96 15.82 -21.50
C SER A 8 -3.12 17.01 -20.55
N GLN A 9 -3.95 16.91 -19.50
CA GLN A 9 -4.24 18.07 -18.64
C GLN A 9 -3.13 18.33 -17.60
N ASN A 10 -2.87 19.61 -17.31
CA ASN A 10 -1.84 20.03 -16.36
C ASN A 10 -2.40 20.57 -15.02
N SER A 11 -3.71 20.76 -14.90
CA SER A 11 -4.34 21.39 -13.72
C SER A 11 -5.11 20.44 -12.81
N LYS A 12 -5.58 19.28 -13.31
CA LYS A 12 -6.24 18.23 -12.49
C LYS A 12 -5.59 16.87 -12.76
N LYS A 13 -4.31 16.76 -12.42
CA LYS A 13 -3.55 15.52 -12.64
C LYS A 13 -4.17 14.39 -11.80
N ALA A 14 -4.29 13.21 -12.41
CA ALA A 14 -4.67 12.03 -11.66
C ALA A 14 -3.58 11.69 -10.64
N VAL A 15 -3.99 11.14 -9.50
CA VAL A 15 -3.08 10.70 -8.43
C VAL A 15 -3.09 9.18 -8.24
N GLY A 16 -4.08 8.48 -8.83
CA GLY A 16 -4.19 7.04 -8.78
C GLY A 16 -5.16 6.44 -9.81
N VAL A 17 -5.25 5.11 -9.82
CA VAL A 17 -6.09 4.32 -10.73
C VAL A 17 -6.95 3.35 -9.92
N VAL A 18 -8.26 3.32 -10.18
CA VAL A 18 -9.18 2.35 -9.55
C VAL A 18 -8.79 0.93 -9.97
N PHE A 19 -8.64 0.03 -9.02
CA PHE A 19 -8.30 -1.38 -9.29
C PHE A 19 -9.31 -2.38 -8.72
N ALA A 20 -10.22 -1.91 -7.86
CA ALA A 20 -11.26 -2.71 -7.24
C ALA A 20 -12.56 -1.90 -7.10
N GLU A 21 -13.67 -2.51 -7.48
CA GLU A 21 -15.01 -2.00 -7.21
C GLU A 21 -15.45 -2.31 -5.78
N ALA A 22 -16.47 -1.61 -5.28
CA ALA A 22 -17.00 -1.87 -3.95
C ALA A 22 -17.74 -3.21 -3.90
N THR A 23 -17.55 -3.95 -2.81
CA THR A 23 -18.26 -5.20 -2.50
C THR A 23 -18.73 -5.16 -1.05
N GLU A 24 -19.45 -6.19 -0.60
CA GLU A 24 -19.78 -6.35 0.83
C GLU A 24 -18.53 -6.51 1.72
N LYS A 25 -17.40 -6.92 1.16
CA LYS A 25 -16.16 -7.19 1.92
C LYS A 25 -15.23 -5.99 2.01
N HIS A 26 -15.22 -5.12 1.01
CA HIS A 26 -14.31 -3.98 0.94
C HIS A 26 -14.90 -2.85 0.09
N PRO A 27 -14.53 -1.58 0.36
CA PRO A 27 -14.93 -0.46 -0.49
C PRO A 27 -14.23 -0.52 -1.86
N ALA A 28 -14.62 0.38 -2.76
CA ALA A 28 -13.84 0.61 -3.97
C ALA A 28 -12.45 1.17 -3.59
N MET A 29 -11.42 0.78 -4.34
CA MET A 29 -10.04 1.15 -4.04
C MET A 29 -9.28 1.59 -5.28
N ALA A 30 -8.39 2.56 -5.08
CA ALA A 30 -7.47 3.03 -6.10
C ALA A 30 -6.01 2.92 -5.63
N VAL A 31 -5.12 2.61 -6.56
CA VAL A 31 -3.67 2.53 -6.35
C VAL A 31 -3.01 3.84 -6.75
N MET A 32 -2.05 4.31 -5.94
CA MET A 32 -1.29 5.52 -6.23
C MET A 32 -0.29 5.30 -7.37
N LEU A 33 -0.04 6.36 -8.14
CA LEU A 33 0.75 6.28 -9.36
C LEU A 33 2.22 5.90 -9.15
N ASN A 34 2.79 6.25 -8.00
CA ASN A 34 4.20 6.03 -7.69
C ASN A 34 4.35 5.02 -6.53
N GLU A 35 5.50 4.35 -6.50
CA GLU A 35 5.89 3.52 -5.37
C GLU A 35 6.84 4.26 -4.43
N ALA A 36 6.82 3.85 -3.18
CA ALA A 36 7.75 4.24 -2.13
C ALA A 36 8.66 3.05 -1.78
N HIS A 37 9.66 3.29 -0.94
CA HIS A 37 10.58 2.25 -0.49
C HIS A 37 11.06 2.51 0.94
N GLY A 38 11.07 1.48 1.78
CA GLY A 38 11.53 1.64 3.15
C GLY A 38 11.37 0.39 4.00
N ALA A 39 11.81 0.52 5.25
CA ALA A 39 11.63 -0.50 6.26
C ALA A 39 10.21 -0.48 6.82
N PHE A 40 9.65 -1.66 7.10
CA PHE A 40 8.38 -1.78 7.81
C PHE A 40 8.49 -1.18 9.21
N CYS A 41 9.57 -1.50 9.92
CA CYS A 41 9.89 -0.94 11.22
C CYS A 41 11.40 -0.88 11.43
N ASP A 42 11.92 0.31 11.76
CA ASP A 42 13.34 0.55 12.06
C ASP A 42 13.71 0.28 13.53
N SER A 43 12.71 -0.16 14.32
CA SER A 43 12.82 -0.50 15.73
C SER A 43 12.81 -2.01 15.92
N LEU A 44 13.94 -2.58 16.32
CA LEU A 44 14.04 -4.01 16.58
C LEU A 44 13.08 -4.45 17.71
N GLY A 45 12.31 -5.51 17.44
CA GLY A 45 11.44 -6.15 18.43
C GLY A 45 10.13 -5.42 18.73
N LEU A 46 9.78 -4.39 17.95
CA LEU A 46 8.52 -3.66 18.11
C LEU A 46 7.38 -4.37 17.35
N ALA A 47 6.33 -4.75 18.08
CA ALA A 47 5.02 -5.01 17.48
C ALA A 47 4.37 -3.68 17.13
N ASN A 48 3.98 -3.52 15.87
CA ASN A 48 3.32 -2.32 15.36
C ASN A 48 1.80 -2.37 15.60
N GLY A 49 1.28 -3.48 16.14
CA GLY A 49 -0.13 -3.63 16.54
C GLY A 49 -1.07 -3.79 15.36
N THR A 50 -0.55 -4.28 14.23
CA THR A 50 -1.33 -4.54 13.02
C THR A 50 -2.03 -5.88 13.10
N SER A 51 -2.98 -6.08 12.20
CA SER A 51 -3.61 -7.37 12.00
C SER A 51 -2.58 -8.44 11.61
N GLN A 52 -2.89 -9.68 12.03
CA GLN A 52 -2.16 -10.89 11.65
C GLN A 52 -3.00 -11.77 10.72
N ASP A 53 -4.16 -11.27 10.30
CA ASP A 53 -5.08 -11.95 9.38
C ASP A 53 -4.72 -11.60 7.93
N ILE A 54 -4.31 -12.59 7.16
CA ILE A 54 -3.90 -12.42 5.77
C ILE A 54 -5.08 -12.25 4.80
N GLU A 55 -6.31 -12.48 5.25
CA GLU A 55 -7.54 -12.39 4.45
C GLU A 55 -8.36 -11.13 4.75
N ALA A 56 -7.94 -10.32 5.73
CA ALA A 56 -8.63 -9.10 6.12
C ALA A 56 -8.30 -7.91 5.21
N PHE A 57 -9.32 -7.08 4.90
CA PHE A 57 -9.19 -5.83 4.13
C PHE A 57 -9.01 -4.62 5.07
N ASP A 58 -7.97 -4.67 5.89
CA ASP A 58 -7.76 -3.79 7.04
C ASP A 58 -6.51 -2.90 6.94
N GLY A 59 -5.94 -2.73 5.74
CA GLY A 59 -4.66 -2.04 5.58
C GLY A 59 -4.65 -0.60 6.06
N PHE A 60 -5.80 0.09 5.99
CA PHE A 60 -5.95 1.42 6.57
C PHE A 60 -5.77 1.40 8.11
N THR A 61 -6.49 0.50 8.79
CA THR A 61 -6.39 0.34 10.25
C THR A 61 -4.98 -0.07 10.66
N ASN A 62 -4.35 -0.98 9.90
CA ASN A 62 -2.97 -1.39 10.15
C ASN A 62 -1.99 -0.24 9.96
N THR A 63 -2.12 0.57 8.91
CA THR A 63 -1.22 1.71 8.67
C THR A 63 -1.34 2.76 9.78
N VAL A 64 -2.55 3.00 10.31
CA VAL A 64 -2.77 3.83 11.50
C VAL A 64 -2.05 3.25 12.72
N ALA A 65 -2.14 1.93 12.94
CA ALA A 65 -1.44 1.27 14.04
C ALA A 65 0.09 1.38 13.90
N MET A 66 0.63 1.13 12.69
CA MET A 66 2.04 1.30 12.37
C MET A 66 2.54 2.71 12.67
N PHE A 67 1.80 3.74 12.25
CA PHE A 67 2.13 5.13 12.56
C PHE A 67 2.13 5.41 14.07
N ASN A 68 1.08 4.97 14.78
CA ASN A 68 0.92 5.22 16.21
C ASN A 68 1.88 4.40 17.10
N SER A 69 2.46 3.32 16.58
CA SER A 69 3.42 2.50 17.30
C SER A 69 4.80 3.15 17.47
N GLY A 70 5.09 4.21 16.72
CA GLY A 70 6.38 4.90 16.77
C GLY A 70 6.61 5.67 18.07
N ASP A 71 7.86 5.69 18.53
CA ASP A 71 8.29 6.56 19.61
C ASP A 71 8.58 7.97 19.07
N GLN A 72 7.65 8.89 19.33
CA GLN A 72 7.74 10.28 18.91
C GLN A 72 8.98 11.01 19.44
N LYS A 73 9.60 10.56 20.54
CA LYS A 73 10.79 11.21 21.10
C LYS A 73 12.06 10.80 20.36
N THR A 74 12.14 9.57 19.90
CA THR A 74 13.32 9.03 19.21
C THR A 74 13.17 9.00 17.70
N GLY A 75 11.95 9.23 17.19
CA GLY A 75 11.62 9.15 15.76
C GLY A 75 11.65 7.72 15.21
N LYS A 76 11.80 6.72 16.07
CA LYS A 76 11.87 5.31 15.68
C LYS A 76 10.46 4.71 15.65
N GLY A 77 10.17 3.87 14.66
CA GLY A 77 8.85 3.30 14.45
C GLY A 77 8.74 2.70 13.05
N SER A 78 7.72 3.10 12.29
CA SER A 78 7.51 2.66 10.91
C SER A 78 7.78 3.80 9.92
N PRO A 79 8.97 3.84 9.27
CA PRO A 79 9.29 4.85 8.26
C PRO A 79 8.28 4.89 7.11
N ILE A 80 7.86 3.71 6.62
CA ILE A 80 6.90 3.64 5.52
C ILE A 80 5.51 4.15 5.93
N ALA A 81 5.07 3.95 7.18
CA ALA A 81 3.81 4.53 7.66
C ALA A 81 3.91 6.05 7.81
N LEU A 82 5.03 6.57 8.31
CA LEU A 82 5.28 8.02 8.36
C LEU A 82 5.22 8.64 6.97
N GLU A 83 5.78 7.97 5.96
CA GLU A 83 5.71 8.43 4.57
C GLU A 83 4.27 8.50 4.05
N MET A 84 3.45 7.45 4.27
CA MET A 84 2.03 7.43 3.87
C MET A 84 1.23 8.58 4.49
N PHE A 85 1.53 8.95 5.74
CA PHE A 85 0.90 10.10 6.41
C PHE A 85 1.47 11.47 5.96
N ASN A 86 2.64 11.52 5.34
CA ASN A 86 3.19 12.77 4.80
C ASN A 86 2.69 13.09 3.38
N PHE A 87 2.17 12.12 2.63
CA PHE A 87 1.63 12.32 1.27
C PHE A 87 0.35 13.18 1.21
N HIS A 88 -0.18 13.67 2.33
CA HIS A 88 -1.45 14.40 2.43
C HIS A 88 -1.44 15.84 1.88
N HIS A 89 -1.32 16.04 0.56
CA HIS A 89 -1.48 17.39 0.02
C HIS A 89 -2.91 17.95 0.14
N HIS A 90 -3.93 17.12 0.45
CA HIS A 90 -5.35 17.54 0.56
C HIS A 90 -6.22 16.70 1.54
N GLY A 91 -5.65 16.04 2.55
CA GLY A 91 -6.42 15.32 3.58
C GLY A 91 -7.05 13.98 3.16
N GLN A 92 -6.64 13.40 2.03
CA GLN A 92 -6.90 11.98 1.72
C GLN A 92 -5.79 11.11 2.29
N SER A 93 -6.17 10.05 3.00
CA SER A 93 -5.22 9.12 3.61
C SER A 93 -4.89 7.96 2.71
N ASP A 94 -3.76 8.07 2.02
CA ASP A 94 -3.03 6.94 1.45
C ASP A 94 -2.67 5.97 2.57
N TYR A 95 -2.68 4.67 2.27
CA TYR A 95 -2.27 3.65 3.24
C TYR A 95 -1.60 2.47 2.57
N ILE A 96 -0.87 1.71 3.38
CA ILE A 96 -0.19 0.49 2.98
C ILE A 96 -1.22 -0.65 2.96
N PRO A 97 -1.42 -1.31 1.80
CA PRO A 97 -2.40 -2.38 1.69
C PRO A 97 -2.09 -3.54 2.64
N SER A 98 -3.13 -4.14 3.20
CA SER A 98 -3.07 -5.46 3.85
C SER A 98 -2.70 -6.54 2.83
N VAL A 99 -2.40 -7.76 3.28
CA VAL A 99 -2.15 -8.90 2.37
C VAL A 99 -3.31 -9.11 1.39
N ALA A 100 -4.56 -9.05 1.85
CA ALA A 100 -5.73 -9.25 1.00
C ALA A 100 -5.87 -8.14 -0.07
N GLU A 101 -5.70 -6.88 0.34
CA GLU A 101 -5.75 -5.72 -0.56
C GLU A 101 -4.62 -5.76 -1.59
N GLN A 102 -3.39 -6.12 -1.17
CA GLN A 102 -2.23 -6.21 -2.06
C GLN A 102 -2.42 -7.34 -3.07
N ARG A 103 -2.91 -8.52 -2.66
CA ARG A 103 -3.22 -9.63 -3.59
C ARG A 103 -4.26 -9.21 -4.64
N LEU A 104 -5.29 -8.47 -4.23
CA LEU A 104 -6.28 -7.95 -5.15
C LEU A 104 -5.66 -6.96 -6.14
N LEU A 105 -4.77 -6.07 -5.67
CA LEU A 105 -4.04 -5.16 -6.53
C LEU A 105 -3.16 -5.90 -7.54
N MET A 106 -2.41 -6.92 -7.13
CA MET A 106 -1.53 -7.69 -8.03
C MET A 106 -2.33 -8.44 -9.10
N LYS A 107 -3.53 -8.92 -8.77
CA LYS A 107 -4.45 -9.50 -9.76
C LYS A 107 -4.93 -8.48 -10.80
N SER A 108 -5.14 -7.22 -10.40
CA SER A 108 -5.58 -6.14 -11.29
C SER A 108 -4.43 -5.48 -12.07
N ALA A 109 -3.19 -5.59 -11.58
CA ALA A 109 -2.01 -4.91 -12.13
C ALA A 109 -1.80 -5.08 -13.65
N PRO A 110 -1.95 -6.28 -14.26
CA PRO A 110 -1.82 -6.44 -15.72
C PRO A 110 -2.79 -5.57 -16.53
N HIS A 111 -3.96 -5.25 -15.98
CA HIS A 111 -5.00 -4.48 -16.67
C HIS A 111 -4.82 -2.97 -16.49
N ILE A 112 -4.30 -2.54 -15.33
CA ILE A 112 -4.21 -1.11 -14.97
C ILE A 112 -2.83 -0.50 -15.26
N ASN A 113 -1.78 -1.31 -15.44
CA ASN A 113 -0.42 -0.81 -15.69
C ASN A 113 -0.31 0.13 -16.89
N SER A 114 -1.04 -0.16 -17.97
CA SER A 114 -1.07 0.73 -19.14
C SER A 114 -1.68 2.10 -18.84
N ILE A 115 -2.64 2.16 -17.91
CA ILE A 115 -3.27 3.40 -17.46
C ILE A 115 -2.31 4.17 -16.55
N ILE A 116 -1.67 3.48 -15.58
CA ILE A 116 -0.66 4.08 -14.70
C ILE A 116 0.44 4.76 -15.53
N GLY A 117 0.97 4.06 -16.55
CA GLY A 117 2.00 4.63 -17.43
C GLY A 117 1.52 5.84 -18.23
N LYS A 118 0.28 5.82 -18.74
CA LYS A 118 -0.31 6.99 -19.44
C LYS A 118 -0.53 8.19 -18.52
N LEU A 119 -0.70 7.98 -17.22
CA LEU A 119 -0.80 9.03 -16.21
C LEU A 119 0.58 9.53 -15.75
N GLY A 120 1.67 9.02 -16.32
CA GLY A 120 3.04 9.37 -15.92
C GLY A 120 3.49 8.74 -14.60
N GLY A 121 2.76 7.73 -14.11
CA GLY A 121 3.14 6.94 -12.94
C GLY A 121 4.13 5.83 -13.29
N GLN A 122 4.54 5.10 -12.26
CA GLN A 122 5.38 3.92 -12.36
C GLN A 122 4.51 2.67 -12.45
N PRO A 123 4.44 1.96 -13.59
CA PRO A 123 3.75 0.68 -13.67
C PRO A 123 4.26 -0.30 -12.61
N ILE A 124 3.38 -1.16 -12.09
CA ILE A 124 3.75 -2.21 -11.14
C ILE A 124 4.60 -3.24 -11.90
N ASP A 125 5.82 -3.47 -11.44
CA ASP A 125 6.66 -4.54 -12.01
C ASP A 125 6.02 -5.89 -11.68
N LEU A 126 5.85 -6.74 -12.70
CA LEU A 126 5.23 -8.07 -12.61
C LEU A 126 6.28 -9.19 -12.65
N SER A 127 7.57 -8.84 -12.52
CA SER A 127 8.66 -9.80 -12.43
C SER A 127 8.53 -10.68 -11.18
N LEU A 128 9.02 -11.91 -11.27
CA LEU A 128 8.98 -12.87 -10.15
C LEU A 128 9.76 -12.38 -8.91
N ASP A 129 10.73 -11.50 -9.12
CA ASP A 129 11.62 -10.99 -8.08
C ASP A 129 11.10 -9.69 -7.42
N THR A 130 9.93 -9.20 -7.81
CA THR A 130 9.36 -7.98 -7.22
C THR A 130 8.41 -8.29 -6.08
N TRP A 131 8.74 -7.71 -4.91
CA TRP A 131 8.03 -7.86 -3.65
C TRP A 131 7.65 -6.50 -3.07
N TYR A 132 6.43 -6.41 -2.55
CA TYR A 132 5.92 -5.22 -1.86
C TYR A 132 5.62 -5.54 -0.41
N TRP A 133 5.98 -4.63 0.49
CA TRP A 133 5.46 -4.63 1.85
C TRP A 133 3.94 -4.56 1.84
N THR A 134 3.33 -5.39 2.68
CA THR A 134 1.95 -5.22 3.13
C THR A 134 1.96 -4.62 4.54
N SER A 135 0.82 -4.19 5.05
CA SER A 135 0.67 -3.71 6.42
C SER A 135 0.36 -4.81 7.45
N THR A 136 0.41 -6.09 7.06
CA THR A 136 0.05 -7.23 7.92
C THR A 136 1.28 -7.84 8.57
N GLU A 137 1.28 -7.97 9.90
CA GLU A 137 2.34 -8.65 10.66
C GLU A 137 2.23 -10.18 10.57
N VAL A 138 3.36 -10.88 10.73
CA VAL A 138 3.39 -12.35 10.79
C VAL A 138 2.87 -12.80 12.14
N LYS A 139 1.84 -13.66 12.15
CA LYS A 139 1.20 -14.17 13.37
C LYS A 139 2.16 -14.78 14.38
N ASP A 140 3.10 -15.59 13.90
CA ASP A 140 4.01 -16.34 14.77
C ASP A 140 5.19 -15.49 15.24
N ASN A 141 5.43 -14.32 14.64
CA ASN A 141 6.57 -13.45 14.99
C ASN A 141 6.30 -11.96 14.72
N PRO A 142 5.25 -11.37 15.31
CA PRO A 142 4.81 -10.02 14.98
C PRO A 142 5.81 -8.96 15.40
N ASN A 143 6.71 -9.24 16.35
CA ASN A 143 7.71 -8.28 16.81
C ASN A 143 8.86 -8.06 15.81
N TYR A 144 9.08 -9.00 14.89
CA TYR A 144 10.25 -8.99 14.02
C TYR A 144 9.93 -9.16 12.54
N GLN A 145 8.78 -9.76 12.20
CA GLN A 145 8.45 -10.08 10.82
C GLN A 145 7.09 -9.51 10.40
N ALA A 146 7.03 -9.09 9.15
CA ALA A 146 5.80 -8.71 8.45
C ALA A 146 5.77 -9.42 7.08
N TRP A 147 4.62 -9.38 6.42
CA TRP A 147 4.45 -10.05 5.13
C TRP A 147 4.87 -9.15 3.97
N LEU A 148 5.82 -9.63 3.17
CA LEU A 148 5.93 -9.22 1.77
C LEU A 148 4.89 -9.97 0.94
N CYS A 149 4.45 -9.35 -0.15
CA CYS A 149 3.58 -9.95 -1.15
C CYS A 149 4.20 -9.78 -2.55
N SER A 150 4.33 -10.89 -3.27
CA SER A 150 4.89 -10.96 -4.62
C SER A 150 3.93 -10.34 -5.62
N SER A 151 4.51 -9.50 -6.48
CA SER A 151 3.77 -8.85 -7.54
C SER A 151 3.37 -9.75 -8.71
N ALA A 152 4.06 -10.86 -8.88
CA ALA A 152 3.80 -11.78 -9.98
C ALA A 152 2.55 -12.63 -9.75
N ASN A 153 2.26 -13.02 -8.51
CA ASN A 153 1.24 -14.02 -8.22
C ASN A 153 0.54 -13.88 -6.86
N GLY A 154 0.88 -12.88 -6.04
CA GLY A 154 0.29 -12.69 -4.70
C GLY A 154 0.77 -13.67 -3.62
N GLY A 155 1.84 -14.43 -3.89
CA GLY A 155 2.55 -15.21 -2.89
C GLY A 155 3.10 -14.33 -1.77
N ILE A 156 3.20 -14.85 -0.55
CA ILE A 156 3.65 -14.08 0.61
C ILE A 156 4.92 -14.69 1.22
N MET A 157 5.72 -13.85 1.87
CA MET A 157 6.98 -14.26 2.51
C MET A 157 7.19 -13.49 3.82
N GLU A 158 7.46 -14.21 4.90
CA GLU A 158 7.84 -13.65 6.19
C GLU A 158 9.18 -12.95 6.08
N THR A 159 9.22 -11.65 6.32
CA THR A 159 10.44 -10.86 6.09
C THR A 159 10.75 -10.01 7.33
N PRO A 160 12.02 -9.92 7.75
CA PRO A 160 12.42 -9.05 8.85
C PRO A 160 12.00 -7.59 8.58
N LYS A 161 11.32 -6.96 9.53
CA LYS A 161 10.76 -5.61 9.38
C LYS A 161 11.79 -4.50 9.13
N THR A 162 13.06 -4.77 9.46
CA THR A 162 14.16 -3.82 9.29
C THR A 162 14.68 -3.78 7.86
N GLU A 163 14.32 -4.76 7.02
CA GLU A 163 14.67 -4.76 5.61
C GLU A 163 13.91 -3.70 4.84
N SER A 164 14.55 -3.14 3.82
CA SER A 164 13.97 -2.10 2.98
C SER A 164 13.38 -2.73 1.73
N HIS A 165 12.07 -2.56 1.51
CA HIS A 165 11.37 -3.05 0.31
C HIS A 165 10.39 -2.01 -0.23
N LYS A 166 9.87 -2.29 -1.43
CA LYS A 166 8.89 -1.45 -2.11
C LYS A 166 7.57 -1.40 -1.35
N VAL A 167 6.89 -0.27 -1.43
CA VAL A 167 5.52 -0.06 -0.94
C VAL A 167 4.72 0.59 -2.06
N ARG A 168 3.49 0.12 -2.29
CA ARG A 168 2.56 0.76 -3.22
C ARG A 168 1.32 1.19 -2.45
N ALA A 169 1.16 2.49 -2.27
CA ALA A 169 0.04 3.06 -1.54
C ALA A 169 -1.29 2.85 -2.27
N ILE A 170 -2.35 2.67 -1.51
CA ILE A 170 -3.73 2.65 -2.00
C ILE A 170 -4.63 3.59 -1.18
N VAL A 171 -5.81 3.90 -1.70
CA VAL A 171 -6.86 4.70 -1.02
C VAL A 171 -8.20 3.98 -1.08
N LYS A 172 -9.05 4.20 -0.05
CA LYS A 172 -10.45 3.77 -0.03
C LYS A 172 -11.30 4.89 -0.61
N LEU A 173 -12.22 4.53 -1.51
CA LEU A 173 -13.15 5.47 -2.12
C LEU A 173 -14.51 5.31 -1.45
N ASN A 174 -14.83 6.27 -0.59
CA ASN A 174 -16.13 6.35 0.10
C ASN A 174 -17.02 7.35 -0.64
N TYR A 175 -17.77 6.87 -1.64
CA TYR A 175 -18.78 7.69 -2.30
C TYR A 175 -20.07 7.71 -1.46
N PRO A 176 -20.72 8.87 -1.26
CA PRO A 176 -22.10 8.87 -0.77
C PRO A 176 -23.00 8.18 -1.81
N ASN A 177 -23.91 7.35 -1.33
CA ASN A 177 -24.97 6.76 -2.14
C ASN A 177 -25.90 7.83 -2.73
#